data_AF-A0A2V8T2L3-F1
#
_entry.id   AF-A0A2V8T2L3-F1
#
_cell.length_a   1.000
_cell.length_b   1.000
_cell.length_c   1.000
_cell.angle_alpha   90.00
_cell.angle_beta   90.00
_cell.angle_gamma   90.00
#
_symmetry.space_group_name_H-M   'P 1'
#
loop_
_entity.id
_entity.type
_entity.pdbx_description
1 polymer ?
#
loop_
_entity_poly.entity_id
_entity_poly.type
_entity_poly.pdbx_seq_one_letter_code
_entity_poly.pdbx_strand_id
1 'polypeptide(L)'
;MDRYIPANALAFVEINSLADVVDGITNTKAWRELAPVLGLSSQLRQVGLVTDLIGRTGLGPDEAVVAGRAQYAVAITGIESKAGETEEGAYIHLKPNFALIVETHAKPETASRLVSERASLIAQKLYGESVVEHTDDYRGSTLLVFQGPEAARQLLVSTHGSVILVANQADAMKSCLDTIAGRAAGLAEDPTLKQMGPEMGRDPSVFAYVTSGGIEKIVELSPVLIAGR
;
A
#
# COMPACT_ATOMS: atom_id res chain seq x y z
N MET A 1 8.86 6.99 6.85
CA MET A 1 8.18 5.68 7.01
C MET A 1 9.12 4.48 6.84
N ASP A 2 10.24 4.65 6.12
CA ASP A 2 11.39 3.73 6.01
C ASP A 2 11.68 2.76 7.19
N ARG A 3 11.58 3.20 8.44
CA ARG A 3 11.79 2.34 9.64
C ARG A 3 10.79 1.19 9.79
N TYR A 4 9.62 1.28 9.16
CA TYR A 4 8.59 0.25 9.16
C TYR A 4 8.69 -0.69 7.94
N ILE A 5 9.55 -0.34 6.99
CA ILE A 5 9.72 -1.09 5.75
C ILE A 5 10.84 -2.12 5.94
N PRO A 6 10.61 -3.41 5.66
CA PRO A 6 11.64 -4.43 5.80
C PRO A 6 12.87 -4.16 4.94
N ALA A 7 14.06 -4.43 5.48
CA ALA A 7 15.32 -4.25 4.74
C ALA A 7 15.41 -5.13 3.47
N ASN A 8 14.66 -6.23 3.40
CA ASN A 8 14.58 -7.10 2.23
C ASN A 8 13.49 -6.69 1.23
N ALA A 9 12.85 -5.51 1.39
CA ALA A 9 11.94 -4.99 0.39
C ALA A 9 12.69 -4.76 -0.94
N LEU A 10 12.01 -5.00 -2.06
CA LEU A 10 12.50 -4.70 -3.41
C LEU A 10 12.36 -3.21 -3.73
N ALA A 11 11.26 -2.61 -3.28
CA ALA A 11 11.00 -1.19 -3.46
C ALA A 11 10.06 -0.70 -2.35
N PHE A 12 10.08 0.60 -2.11
CA PHE A 12 9.06 1.26 -1.32
C PHE A 12 8.67 2.61 -1.89
N VAL A 13 7.43 3.00 -1.62
CA VAL A 13 6.90 4.32 -1.93
C VAL A 13 6.28 4.88 -0.66
N GLU A 14 6.63 6.10 -0.28
CA GLU A 14 6.08 6.85 0.84
C GLU A 14 5.31 8.06 0.32
N ILE A 15 4.12 8.28 0.86
CA ILE A 15 3.26 9.43 0.61
C ILE A 15 3.13 10.19 1.92
N ASN A 16 3.79 11.34 1.98
CA ASN A 16 3.82 12.21 3.16
C ASN A 16 2.55 13.03 3.33
N SER A 17 1.87 13.31 2.21
CA SER A 17 0.63 14.09 2.19
C SER A 17 -0.27 13.61 1.06
N LEU A 18 -1.32 12.87 1.42
CA LEU A 18 -2.32 12.43 0.44
C LEU A 18 -3.02 13.63 -0.22
N ALA A 19 -3.18 14.73 0.52
CA ALA A 19 -3.72 15.99 0.00
C ALA A 19 -2.85 16.54 -1.13
N ASP A 20 -1.53 16.65 -0.92
CA ASP A 20 -0.61 17.19 -1.93
C ASP A 20 -0.50 16.27 -3.15
N VAL A 21 -0.63 14.95 -2.96
CA VAL A 21 -0.67 13.99 -4.06
C VAL A 21 -1.94 14.15 -4.90
N VAL A 22 -3.11 14.26 -4.26
CA VAL A 22 -4.38 14.49 -4.97
C VAL A 22 -4.36 15.85 -5.67
N ASP A 23 -3.87 16.89 -5.03
CA ASP A 23 -3.72 18.22 -5.63
C ASP A 23 -2.72 18.19 -6.79
N GLY A 24 -1.61 17.46 -6.65
CA GLY A 24 -0.63 17.24 -7.72
C GLY A 24 -1.23 16.54 -8.94
N ILE A 25 -1.97 15.44 -8.73
CA ILE A 25 -2.64 14.69 -9.80
C ILE A 25 -3.69 15.55 -10.48
N THR A 26 -4.54 16.23 -9.71
CA THR A 26 -5.63 17.06 -10.25
C THR A 26 -5.13 18.29 -11.02
N ASN A 27 -3.92 18.75 -10.75
CA ASN A 27 -3.28 19.84 -11.47
C ASN A 27 -2.53 19.40 -12.74
N THR A 28 -2.37 18.10 -12.99
CA THR A 28 -1.78 17.61 -14.25
C THR A 28 -2.66 17.94 -15.46
N LYS A 29 -2.04 18.09 -16.64
CA LYS A 29 -2.78 18.31 -17.90
C LYS A 29 -3.63 17.09 -18.27
N ALA A 30 -3.07 15.89 -18.10
CA ALA A 30 -3.76 14.63 -18.37
C ALA A 30 -5.05 14.47 -17.54
N TRP A 31 -5.00 14.79 -16.24
CA TRP A 31 -6.20 14.73 -15.39
C TRP A 31 -7.23 15.80 -15.78
N ARG A 32 -6.80 17.02 -16.11
CA ARG A 32 -7.70 18.09 -16.56
C ARG A 32 -8.45 17.76 -17.85
N GLU A 33 -7.86 16.96 -18.71
CA GLU A 33 -8.46 16.52 -19.98
C GLU A 33 -9.36 15.29 -19.79
N LEU A 34 -9.00 14.36 -18.90
CA LEU A 34 -9.74 13.11 -18.68
C LEU A 34 -10.89 13.24 -17.67
N ALA A 35 -10.74 14.08 -16.64
CA ALA A 35 -11.73 14.19 -15.56
C ALA A 35 -13.14 14.62 -16.02
N PRO A 36 -13.30 15.58 -16.96
CA PRO A 36 -14.62 15.93 -17.50
C PRO A 36 -15.27 14.79 -18.28
N VAL A 37 -14.47 14.01 -19.01
CA VAL A 37 -14.93 12.87 -19.82
C VAL A 37 -15.43 11.72 -18.94
N LEU A 38 -14.85 11.57 -17.74
CA LEU A 38 -15.25 10.57 -16.75
C LEU A 38 -16.38 11.06 -15.80
N GLY A 39 -16.94 12.25 -16.02
CA GLY A 39 -17.97 12.83 -15.15
C GLY A 39 -17.44 13.27 -13.76
N LEU A 40 -16.13 13.34 -13.59
CA LEU A 40 -15.45 13.69 -12.33
C LEU A 40 -15.00 15.16 -12.36
N SER A 41 -15.90 16.09 -12.65
CA SER A 41 -15.55 17.51 -12.77
C SER A 41 -15.90 18.34 -11.54
N SER A 42 -15.00 19.30 -11.24
CA SER A 42 -15.11 20.49 -10.37
C SER A 42 -15.50 20.36 -8.89
N GLN A 43 -16.17 19.29 -8.44
CA GLN A 43 -16.58 19.16 -7.03
C GLN A 43 -15.42 18.85 -6.08
N LEU A 44 -14.37 18.19 -6.57
CA LEU A 44 -13.14 17.90 -5.81
C LEU A 44 -12.39 19.16 -5.34
N ARG A 45 -12.56 20.31 -6.02
CA ARG A 45 -11.92 21.57 -5.62
C ARG A 45 -12.70 22.36 -4.56
N GLN A 46 -13.99 22.04 -4.36
CA GLN A 46 -14.91 22.85 -3.55
C GLN A 46 -15.40 22.11 -2.29
N VAL A 47 -15.23 20.80 -2.26
CA VAL A 47 -15.60 19.92 -1.15
C VAL A 47 -14.28 19.48 -0.51
N GLY A 48 -13.91 20.11 0.62
CA GLY A 48 -12.66 19.77 1.32
C GLY A 48 -12.54 18.25 1.50
N LEU A 49 -11.33 17.72 1.39
CA LEU A 49 -11.04 16.26 1.41
C LEU A 49 -11.83 15.46 2.45
N VAL A 50 -12.14 16.08 3.59
CA VAL A 50 -12.98 15.52 4.65
C VAL A 50 -14.39 15.15 4.17
N THR A 51 -15.09 16.02 3.45
CA THR A 51 -16.48 15.77 2.99
C THR A 51 -16.54 14.79 1.81
N ASP A 52 -15.53 14.76 0.94
CA ASP A 52 -15.48 13.80 -0.19
C ASP A 52 -15.11 12.39 0.29
N LEU A 53 -14.23 12.26 1.29
CA LEU A 53 -13.96 10.98 1.96
C LEU A 53 -15.20 10.46 2.69
N ILE A 54 -15.91 11.29 3.45
CA ILE A 54 -17.15 10.89 4.14
C ILE A 54 -18.19 10.36 3.13
N GLY A 55 -18.40 11.09 2.03
CA GLY A 55 -19.40 10.73 1.00
C GLY A 55 -19.04 9.51 0.15
N ARG A 56 -17.76 9.36 -0.25
CA ARG A 56 -17.33 8.29 -1.19
C ARG A 56 -16.89 7.01 -0.50
N THR A 57 -16.33 7.11 0.71
CA THR A 57 -15.77 5.95 1.42
C THR A 57 -16.64 5.47 2.58
N GLY A 58 -17.59 6.30 3.04
CA GLY A 58 -18.44 6.00 4.20
C GLY A 58 -17.71 6.12 5.55
N LEU A 59 -16.57 6.81 5.56
CA LEU A 59 -15.84 7.16 6.78
C LEU A 59 -16.61 8.23 7.56
N GLY A 60 -16.65 8.12 8.89
CA GLY A 60 -17.19 9.19 9.73
C GLY A 60 -16.21 10.38 9.84
N PRO A 61 -16.62 11.48 10.50
CA PRO A 61 -15.79 12.68 10.65
C PRO A 61 -14.45 12.40 11.33
N ASP A 62 -14.45 11.54 12.35
CA ASP A 62 -13.24 11.22 13.12
C ASP A 62 -12.26 10.37 12.28
N GLU A 63 -12.78 9.41 11.51
CA GLU A 63 -11.95 8.57 10.64
C GLU A 63 -11.39 9.35 9.45
N ALA A 64 -12.14 10.31 8.91
CA ALA A 64 -11.66 11.20 7.86
C ALA A 64 -10.50 12.09 8.35
N VAL A 65 -10.55 12.55 9.60
CA VAL A 65 -9.45 13.29 10.22
C VAL A 65 -8.22 12.41 10.41
N VAL A 66 -8.39 11.15 10.85
CA VAL A 66 -7.29 10.20 10.98
C VAL A 66 -6.65 9.91 9.62
N ALA A 67 -7.45 9.62 8.60
CA ALA A 67 -6.96 9.35 7.25
C ALA A 67 -6.25 10.57 6.63
N GLY A 68 -6.74 11.78 6.89
CA GLY A 68 -6.11 13.02 6.40
C GLY A 68 -4.78 13.37 7.06
N ARG A 69 -4.49 12.81 8.24
CA ARG A 69 -3.23 13.01 8.97
C ARG A 69 -2.27 11.84 8.87
N ALA A 70 -2.70 10.73 8.28
CA ALA A 70 -1.90 9.53 8.21
C ALA A 70 -0.78 9.66 7.18
N GLN A 71 0.36 9.06 7.48
CA GLN A 71 1.43 8.83 6.50
C GLN A 71 1.26 7.43 5.91
N TYR A 72 1.41 7.33 4.59
CA TYR A 72 1.19 6.08 3.87
C TYR A 72 2.50 5.60 3.27
N ALA A 73 2.75 4.30 3.32
CA ALA A 73 3.84 3.69 2.58
C ALA A 73 3.42 2.35 1.99
N VAL A 74 3.91 2.03 0.80
CA VAL A 74 3.75 0.72 0.18
C VAL A 74 5.13 0.08 0.08
N ALA A 75 5.29 -1.08 0.70
CA ALA A 75 6.47 -1.94 0.58
C ALA A 75 6.18 -3.04 -0.44
N ILE A 76 7.02 -3.17 -1.47
CA ILE A 76 7.04 -4.33 -2.36
C ILE A 76 8.11 -5.27 -1.83
N THR A 77 7.72 -6.46 -1.37
CA THR A 77 8.61 -7.44 -0.73
C THR A 77 8.96 -8.62 -1.63
N GLY A 78 8.27 -8.73 -2.77
CA GLY A 78 8.51 -9.79 -3.75
C GLY A 78 7.72 -9.55 -5.04
N ILE A 79 8.09 -10.25 -6.10
CA ILE A 79 7.34 -10.31 -7.36
C ILE A 79 7.29 -11.77 -7.79
N GLU A 80 6.08 -12.33 -7.86
CA GLU A 80 5.81 -13.61 -8.48
C GLU A 80 5.63 -13.39 -9.99
N SER A 81 6.20 -14.27 -10.80
CA SER A 81 6.09 -14.23 -12.26
C SER A 81 5.62 -15.57 -12.80
N LYS A 82 4.58 -15.55 -13.64
CA LYS A 82 4.12 -16.72 -14.39
C LYS A 82 4.11 -16.39 -15.87
N ALA A 83 4.98 -17.03 -16.63
CA ALA A 83 4.93 -17.00 -18.09
C ALA A 83 3.95 -18.06 -18.60
N GLY A 84 3.27 -17.76 -19.71
CA GLY A 84 2.39 -18.69 -20.41
C GLY A 84 2.27 -18.31 -21.88
N GLU A 85 1.56 -19.14 -22.63
CA GLU A 85 1.22 -18.89 -24.03
C GLU A 85 -0.31 -18.94 -24.17
N THR A 86 -0.89 -17.96 -24.85
CA THR A 86 -2.27 -18.00 -25.34
C THR A 86 -2.27 -18.06 -26.86
N GLU A 87 -3.46 -18.22 -27.46
CA GLU A 87 -3.64 -18.11 -28.91
C GLU A 87 -3.22 -16.74 -29.47
N GLU A 88 -3.13 -15.71 -28.61
CA GLU A 88 -2.68 -14.35 -28.95
C GLU A 88 -1.16 -14.13 -28.78
N GLY A 89 -0.44 -15.13 -28.24
CA GLY A 89 1.02 -15.11 -28.08
C GLY A 89 1.49 -15.39 -26.65
N ALA A 90 2.79 -15.22 -26.43
CA ALA A 90 3.40 -15.36 -25.10
C ALA A 90 2.95 -14.20 -24.19
N TYR A 91 2.55 -14.52 -22.96
CA TYR A 91 2.20 -13.53 -21.94
C TYR A 91 2.92 -13.81 -20.63
N ILE A 92 3.11 -12.76 -19.84
CA ILE A 92 3.69 -12.84 -18.50
C ILE A 92 2.76 -12.16 -17.52
N HIS A 93 2.37 -12.92 -16.50
CA HIS A 93 1.62 -12.41 -15.37
C HIS A 93 2.57 -12.11 -14.21
N LEU A 94 2.68 -10.84 -13.83
CA LEU A 94 3.45 -10.39 -12.68
C LEU A 94 2.50 -10.09 -11.53
N LYS A 95 2.76 -10.68 -10.36
CA LYS A 95 2.00 -10.45 -9.14
C LYS A 95 2.94 -9.98 -8.03
N PRO A 96 2.91 -8.70 -7.65
CA PRO A 96 3.75 -8.20 -6.56
C PRO A 96 3.21 -8.66 -5.21
N ASN A 97 4.11 -9.00 -4.30
CA ASN A 97 3.83 -9.20 -2.89
C ASN A 97 4.06 -7.85 -2.20
N PHE A 98 3.03 -7.29 -1.59
CA PHE A 98 3.09 -5.96 -1.02
C PHE A 98 2.43 -5.86 0.35
N ALA A 99 2.87 -4.86 1.10
CA ALA A 99 2.20 -4.37 2.29
C ALA A 99 2.02 -2.85 2.18
N LEU A 100 0.81 -2.37 2.45
CA LEU A 100 0.49 -0.99 2.74
C LEU A 100 0.62 -0.78 4.25
N ILE A 101 1.46 0.18 4.63
CA ILE A 101 1.68 0.62 5.99
C ILE A 101 1.05 2.02 6.12
N VAL A 102 0.21 2.20 7.13
CA VAL A 102 -0.47 3.46 7.43
C VAL A 102 -0.15 3.86 8.85
N GLU A 103 0.69 4.89 9.02
CA GLU A 103 0.95 5.50 10.32
C GLU A 103 -0.14 6.55 10.59
N THR A 104 -1.05 6.23 11.50
CA THR A 104 -2.24 7.07 11.74
C THR A 104 -1.97 8.23 12.70
N HIS A 105 -0.89 8.18 13.49
CA HIS A 105 -0.66 9.04 14.66
C HIS A 105 -1.82 9.07 15.67
N ALA A 106 -2.79 8.14 15.57
CA ALA A 106 -3.89 8.01 16.49
C ALA A 106 -3.51 7.12 17.68
N LYS A 107 -4.37 7.06 18.69
CA LYS A 107 -4.18 6.10 19.80
C LYS A 107 -4.34 4.66 19.27
N PRO A 108 -3.63 3.67 19.86
CA PRO A 108 -3.73 2.27 19.42
C PRO A 108 -5.16 1.73 19.37
N GLU A 109 -6.01 2.12 20.33
CA GLU A 109 -7.40 1.70 20.37
C GLU A 109 -8.19 2.24 19.17
N THR A 110 -7.87 3.46 18.73
CA THR A 110 -8.49 4.08 17.54
C THR A 110 -8.07 3.37 16.26
N ALA A 111 -6.77 3.06 16.10
CA ALA A 111 -6.27 2.31 14.95
C ALA A 111 -6.87 0.89 14.88
N SER A 112 -6.92 0.19 16.02
CA SER A 112 -7.53 -1.13 16.13
C SER A 112 -9.02 -1.09 15.81
N ARG A 113 -9.75 -0.09 16.32
CA ARG A 113 -11.18 0.07 16.03
C ARG A 113 -11.44 0.33 14.55
N LEU A 114 -10.62 1.18 13.92
CA LEU A 114 -10.71 1.46 12.49
C LEU A 114 -10.59 0.18 11.67
N VAL A 115 -9.61 -0.67 12.01
CA VAL A 115 -9.42 -1.97 11.37
C VAL A 115 -10.62 -2.88 11.59
N SER A 116 -11.06 -3.07 12.85
CA SER A 116 -12.17 -3.98 13.14
C SER A 116 -13.50 -3.56 12.49
N GLU A 117 -13.74 -2.27 12.33
CA GLU A 117 -14.99 -1.76 11.76
C GLU A 117 -14.98 -1.70 10.23
N ARG A 118 -13.80 -1.53 9.61
CA ARG A 118 -13.70 -1.22 8.17
C ARG A 118 -13.05 -2.32 7.33
N ALA A 119 -12.24 -3.20 7.92
CA ALA A 119 -11.51 -4.22 7.14
C ALA A 119 -12.47 -5.16 6.39
N SER A 120 -13.53 -5.65 7.04
CA SER A 120 -14.50 -6.54 6.39
C SER A 120 -15.26 -5.84 5.25
N LEU A 121 -15.58 -4.55 5.40
CA LEU A 121 -16.21 -3.75 4.33
C LEU A 121 -15.29 -3.58 3.12
N ILE A 122 -13.99 -3.35 3.35
CA ILE A 122 -13.00 -3.26 2.28
C ILE A 122 -12.86 -4.61 1.57
N ALA A 123 -12.75 -5.70 2.34
CA ALA A 123 -12.61 -7.03 1.79
C ALA A 123 -13.82 -7.45 0.95
N GLN A 124 -15.05 -7.18 1.42
CA GLN A 124 -16.28 -7.42 0.67
C GLN A 124 -16.35 -6.60 -0.63
N LYS A 125 -15.87 -5.35 -0.62
CA LYS A 125 -15.78 -4.55 -1.85
C LYS A 125 -14.77 -5.11 -2.85
N LEU A 126 -13.68 -5.71 -2.37
CA LEU A 126 -12.60 -6.25 -3.21
C LEU A 126 -12.91 -7.65 -3.76
N TYR A 127 -13.55 -8.51 -2.97
CA TYR A 127 -13.75 -9.93 -3.27
C TYR A 127 -15.21 -10.34 -3.43
N GLY A 128 -16.16 -9.43 -3.21
CA GLY A 128 -17.59 -9.71 -3.19
C GLY A 128 -18.06 -10.31 -1.86
N GLU A 129 -19.30 -10.79 -1.86
CA GLU A 129 -19.96 -11.32 -0.64
C GLU A 129 -19.40 -12.68 -0.19
N SER A 130 -18.64 -13.37 -1.05
CA SER A 130 -18.09 -14.71 -0.76
C SER A 130 -16.73 -14.68 -0.04
N VAL A 131 -16.42 -13.60 0.65
CA VAL A 131 -15.17 -13.48 1.41
C VAL A 131 -15.22 -14.33 2.68
N VAL A 132 -14.20 -15.16 2.89
CA VAL A 132 -14.04 -15.92 4.13
C VAL A 132 -13.13 -15.14 5.07
N GLU A 133 -13.69 -14.69 6.19
CA GLU A 133 -12.96 -14.01 7.25
C GLU A 133 -12.54 -15.01 8.34
N HIS A 134 -11.27 -14.98 8.72
CA HIS A 134 -10.76 -15.68 9.89
C HIS A 134 -9.64 -14.87 10.55
N THR A 135 -9.31 -15.26 11.78
CA THR A 135 -8.28 -14.59 12.58
C THR A 135 -7.13 -15.54 12.85
N ASP A 136 -5.92 -15.08 12.58
CA ASP A 136 -4.68 -15.77 12.93
C ASP A 136 -3.91 -14.98 14.00
N ASP A 137 -3.04 -15.66 14.75
CA ASP A 137 -2.02 -15.03 15.58
C ASP A 137 -0.65 -15.13 14.91
N TYR A 138 0.07 -14.02 14.91
CA TYR A 138 1.49 -14.01 14.60
C TYR A 138 2.27 -13.29 15.69
N ARG A 139 2.86 -14.07 16.59
CA ARG A 139 3.76 -13.57 17.65
C ARG A 139 3.09 -12.49 18.51
N GLY A 140 1.82 -12.71 18.88
CA GLY A 140 1.02 -11.78 19.67
C GLY A 140 0.44 -10.61 18.88
N SER A 141 0.54 -10.62 17.54
CA SER A 141 -0.19 -9.71 16.66
C SER A 141 -1.37 -10.45 16.03
N THR A 142 -2.57 -9.90 16.21
CA THR A 142 -3.80 -10.42 15.60
C THR A 142 -3.84 -10.08 14.12
N LEU A 143 -3.92 -11.10 13.27
CA LEU A 143 -4.09 -10.95 11.83
C LEU A 143 -5.54 -11.24 11.46
N LEU A 144 -6.24 -10.25 10.91
CA LEU A 144 -7.50 -10.48 10.21
C LEU A 144 -7.18 -10.92 8.79
N VAL A 145 -7.60 -12.12 8.42
CA VAL A 145 -7.34 -12.72 7.12
C VAL A 145 -8.66 -12.85 6.36
N PHE A 146 -8.70 -12.18 5.21
CA PHE A 146 -9.83 -12.21 4.29
C PHE A 146 -9.41 -12.96 3.03
N GLN A 147 -10.02 -14.12 2.80
CA GLN A 147 -9.75 -14.93 1.62
C GLN A 147 -10.85 -14.72 0.58
N GLY A 148 -10.45 -14.34 -0.62
CA GLY A 148 -11.33 -14.25 -1.77
C GLY A 148 -11.68 -15.63 -2.35
N PRO A 149 -12.58 -15.68 -3.34
CA PRO A 149 -13.04 -16.95 -3.94
C PRO A 149 -11.93 -17.73 -4.65
N GLU A 150 -10.87 -17.05 -5.08
CA GLU A 150 -9.65 -17.68 -5.59
C GLU A 150 -8.63 -17.81 -4.47
N ALA A 151 -8.12 -19.04 -4.25
CA ALA A 151 -7.20 -19.34 -3.14
C ALA A 151 -5.95 -18.43 -3.07
N ALA A 152 -5.53 -17.86 -4.20
CA ALA A 152 -4.37 -16.97 -4.31
C ALA A 152 -4.68 -15.49 -3.99
N ARG A 153 -5.94 -15.11 -3.80
CA ARG A 153 -6.35 -13.72 -3.47
C ARG A 153 -6.71 -13.64 -2.00
N GLN A 154 -5.83 -13.01 -1.23
CA GLN A 154 -6.06 -12.74 0.19
C GLN A 154 -5.73 -11.29 0.52
N LEU A 155 -6.38 -10.79 1.57
CA LEU A 155 -6.09 -9.53 2.21
C LEU A 155 -5.85 -9.83 3.70
N LEU A 156 -4.67 -9.46 4.20
CA LEU A 156 -4.35 -9.55 5.62
C LEU A 156 -4.34 -8.14 6.19
N VAL A 157 -4.94 -7.96 7.36
CA VAL A 157 -4.95 -6.68 8.07
C VAL A 157 -4.51 -6.89 9.51
N SER A 158 -3.62 -6.03 10.00
CA SER A 158 -3.13 -6.06 11.38
C SER A 158 -2.88 -4.64 11.86
N THR A 159 -2.81 -4.47 13.19
CA THR A 159 -2.38 -3.22 13.81
C THR A 159 -1.16 -3.45 14.71
N HIS A 160 -0.33 -2.42 14.85
CA HIS A 160 0.76 -2.37 15.82
C HIS A 160 0.90 -0.94 16.35
N GLY A 161 0.43 -0.68 17.56
CA GLY A 161 0.33 0.69 18.09
C GLY A 161 -0.60 1.53 17.21
N SER A 162 -0.08 2.66 16.71
CA SER A 162 -0.77 3.57 15.78
C SER A 162 -0.65 3.16 14.30
N VAL A 163 0.09 2.10 14.00
CA VAL A 163 0.34 1.64 12.63
C VAL A 163 -0.69 0.60 12.23
N ILE A 164 -1.29 0.78 11.06
CA ILE A 164 -2.15 -0.19 10.40
C ILE A 164 -1.37 -0.81 9.24
N LEU A 165 -1.44 -2.13 9.11
CA LEU A 165 -0.87 -2.88 8.00
C LEU A 165 -1.97 -3.55 7.20
N VAL A 166 -1.85 -3.49 5.88
CA VAL A 166 -2.70 -4.20 4.93
C VAL A 166 -1.80 -4.88 3.92
N ALA A 167 -1.84 -6.20 3.79
CA ALA A 167 -0.96 -6.94 2.87
C ALA A 167 -1.76 -7.91 2.02
N ASN A 168 -1.22 -8.25 0.85
CA ASN A 168 -1.82 -9.25 -0.04
C ASN A 168 -1.23 -10.67 0.13
N GLN A 169 -0.21 -10.81 0.97
CA GLN A 169 0.45 -12.08 1.29
C GLN A 169 0.94 -12.11 2.74
N ALA A 170 0.93 -13.30 3.33
CA ALA A 170 1.34 -13.50 4.72
C ALA A 170 2.81 -13.13 4.97
N ASP A 171 3.71 -13.44 4.05
CA ASP A 171 5.14 -13.15 4.23
C ASP A 171 5.44 -11.65 4.22
N ALA A 172 4.76 -10.89 3.37
CA ALA A 172 4.84 -9.43 3.36
C ALA A 172 4.36 -8.84 4.70
N MET A 173 3.20 -9.30 5.20
CA MET A 173 2.66 -8.90 6.50
C MET A 173 3.64 -9.19 7.64
N LYS A 174 4.13 -10.44 7.72
CA LYS A 174 5.03 -10.90 8.78
C LYS A 174 6.35 -10.14 8.78
N SER A 175 6.92 -9.90 7.60
CA SER A 175 8.17 -9.16 7.44
C SER A 175 8.03 -7.72 7.93
N CYS A 176 6.94 -7.03 7.57
CA CYS A 176 6.65 -5.69 8.07
C CYS A 176 6.41 -5.68 9.59
N LEU A 177 5.63 -6.62 10.13
CA LEU A 177 5.40 -6.73 11.58
C LEU A 177 6.68 -6.98 12.37
N ASP A 178 7.57 -7.85 11.87
CA ASP A 178 8.87 -8.08 12.51
C ASP A 178 9.75 -6.84 12.47
N THR A 179 9.70 -6.08 11.37
CA THR A 179 10.46 -4.82 11.24
C THR A 179 9.92 -3.75 12.21
N ILE A 180 8.60 -3.53 12.22
CA ILE A 180 7.94 -2.55 13.11
C ILE A 180 8.19 -2.88 14.58
N ALA A 181 8.18 -4.16 14.94
CA ALA A 181 8.46 -4.60 16.31
C ALA A 181 9.95 -4.63 16.67
N GLY A 182 10.86 -4.19 15.78
CA GLY A 182 12.30 -4.17 16.00
C GLY A 182 12.97 -5.56 16.03
N ARG A 183 12.31 -6.59 15.50
CA ARG A 183 12.82 -7.96 15.40
C ARG A 183 13.58 -8.24 14.10
N ALA A 184 13.38 -7.40 13.09
CA ALA A 184 14.10 -7.42 11.82
C ALA A 184 14.60 -6.02 11.48
N ALA A 185 15.64 -5.94 10.66
CA ALA A 185 16.17 -4.67 10.17
C ALA A 185 15.18 -4.00 9.21
N GLY A 186 15.03 -2.68 9.33
CA GLY A 186 14.25 -1.87 8.39
C GLY A 186 15.14 -1.16 7.37
N LEU A 187 14.52 -0.61 6.32
CA LEU A 187 15.21 0.19 5.30
C LEU A 187 15.83 1.47 5.85
N ALA A 188 15.38 1.94 7.01
CA ALA A 188 16.05 3.05 7.71
C ALA A 188 17.54 2.78 7.96
N GLU A 189 17.99 1.51 7.94
CA GLU A 189 19.40 1.15 8.08
C GLU A 189 20.17 1.05 6.76
N ASP A 190 19.50 1.19 5.60
CA ASP A 190 20.13 1.10 4.28
C ASP A 190 21.12 2.27 4.04
N PRO A 191 22.41 1.98 3.76
CA PRO A 191 23.42 3.03 3.58
C PRO A 191 23.16 3.94 2.38
N THR A 192 22.61 3.39 1.30
CA THR A 192 22.30 4.14 0.07
C THR A 192 21.13 5.07 0.32
N LEU A 193 20.08 4.61 1.00
CA LEU A 193 18.95 5.45 1.38
C LEU A 193 19.38 6.60 2.32
N LYS A 194 20.23 6.31 3.31
CA LYS A 194 20.79 7.34 4.23
C LYS A 194 21.57 8.42 3.49
N GLN A 195 22.24 8.08 2.39
CA GLN A 195 23.00 9.03 1.58
C GLN A 195 22.13 9.89 0.67
N MET A 196 20.94 9.41 0.28
CA MET A 196 20.01 10.16 -0.58
C MET A 196 19.19 11.22 0.16
N GLY A 197 19.05 11.10 1.49
CA GLY A 197 18.28 12.03 2.33
C GLY A 197 18.63 13.52 2.16
N PRO A 198 19.91 13.92 2.10
CA PRO A 198 20.31 15.32 1.90
C PRO A 198 20.07 15.86 0.47
N GLU A 199 19.98 14.99 -0.54
CA GLU A 199 19.88 15.38 -1.96
C GLU A 199 18.44 15.56 -2.42
N MET A 200 17.49 14.94 -1.74
CA MET A 200 16.08 15.15 -1.95
C MET A 200 15.67 16.45 -1.28
N GLY A 201 15.19 17.41 -2.08
CA GLY A 201 14.74 18.71 -1.60
C GLY A 201 13.79 18.61 -0.39
N ARG A 202 13.68 19.68 0.39
CA ARG A 202 12.89 19.72 1.62
C ARG A 202 11.45 19.23 1.37
N ASP A 203 11.19 18.00 1.79
CA ASP A 203 9.87 17.38 1.95
C ASP A 203 9.09 17.08 0.65
N PRO A 204 9.44 16.01 -0.09
CA PRO A 204 8.68 15.58 -1.25
C PRO A 204 7.33 14.97 -0.84
N SER A 205 6.24 15.32 -1.54
CA SER A 205 4.90 14.74 -1.29
C SER A 205 4.85 13.23 -1.53
N VAL A 206 5.69 12.73 -2.46
CA VAL A 206 5.91 11.31 -2.72
C VAL A 206 7.41 11.05 -2.76
N PHE A 207 7.84 10.04 -2.01
CA PHE A 207 9.18 9.49 -2.11
C PHE A 207 9.10 8.04 -2.60
N ALA A 208 10.00 7.64 -3.50
CA ALA A 208 10.07 6.26 -3.98
C ALA A 208 11.53 5.81 -4.05
N TYR A 209 11.78 4.58 -3.63
CA TYR A 209 13.12 4.00 -3.61
C TYR A 209 13.06 2.54 -4.05
N VAL A 210 13.99 2.15 -4.90
CA VAL A 210 14.20 0.76 -5.32
C VAL A 210 15.52 0.31 -4.70
N THR A 211 15.48 -0.79 -3.95
CA THR A 211 16.67 -1.33 -3.29
C THR A 211 17.57 -2.03 -4.30
N SER A 212 18.81 -2.33 -3.90
CA SER A 212 19.68 -3.16 -4.74
C SER A 212 19.04 -4.50 -5.09
N GLY A 213 18.36 -5.15 -4.13
CA GLY A 213 17.61 -6.38 -4.39
C GLY A 213 16.45 -6.18 -5.37
N GLY A 214 15.79 -5.02 -5.35
CA GLY A 214 14.79 -4.66 -6.35
C GLY A 214 15.37 -4.48 -7.76
N ILE A 215 16.52 -3.82 -7.87
CA ILE A 215 17.23 -3.65 -9.15
C ILE A 215 17.63 -5.02 -9.70
N GLU A 216 18.22 -5.88 -8.87
CA GLU A 216 18.56 -7.26 -9.23
C GLU A 216 17.31 -8.01 -9.72
N LYS A 217 16.18 -7.88 -9.02
CA LYS A 217 14.93 -8.54 -9.42
C LYS A 217 14.41 -8.05 -10.77
N ILE A 218 14.53 -6.76 -11.07
CA ILE A 218 14.15 -6.20 -12.38
C ILE A 218 15.06 -6.76 -13.48
N VAL A 219 16.37 -6.87 -13.21
CA VAL A 219 17.32 -7.45 -14.16
C VAL A 219 17.03 -8.93 -14.39
N GLU A 220 16.70 -9.72 -13.36
CA GLU A 220 16.27 -11.11 -13.50
C GLU A 220 15.02 -11.26 -14.38
N LEU A 221 14.06 -10.34 -14.25
CA LEU A 221 12.83 -10.35 -15.03
C LEU A 221 13.03 -9.82 -16.46
N SER A 222 14.16 -9.16 -16.76
CA SER A 222 14.39 -8.50 -18.05
C SER A 222 14.33 -9.43 -19.27
N PRO A 223 14.87 -10.67 -19.28
CA PRO A 223 14.76 -11.56 -20.44
C PRO A 223 13.31 -11.95 -20.73
N VAL A 224 12.53 -12.13 -19.65
CA VAL A 224 11.12 -12.48 -19.70
C VAL A 224 10.31 -11.29 -20.23
N LEU A 225 10.53 -10.07 -19.72
CA LEU A 225 9.88 -8.85 -20.18
C LEU A 225 10.16 -8.51 -21.66
N ILE A 226 11.33 -8.86 -22.18
CA ILE A 226 11.70 -8.65 -23.59
C ILE A 226 11.04 -9.71 -24.49
N ALA A 227 10.89 -10.95 -24.03
CA ALA A 227 10.30 -12.04 -24.80
C ALA A 227 8.76 -11.99 -24.89
N GLY A 228 8.09 -11.25 -23.99
CA GLY A 228 6.64 -11.02 -24.03
C GLY A 228 6.20 -9.78 -24.84
N ARG A 229 7.09 -9.19 -25.63
CA ARG A 229 6.79 -8.14 -26.62
C ARG A 229 6.77 -8.73 -28.02
#